data_AF-A0A9W5Q3Q7-F1
#
_entry.id   AF-A0A9W5Q3Q7-F1
#
_cell.length_a   1.000
_cell.length_b   1.000
_cell.length_c   1.000
_cell.angle_alpha   90.00
_cell.angle_beta   90.00
_cell.angle_gamma   90.00
#
_symmetry.space_group_name_H-M   'P 1'
#
loop_
_entity.id
_entity.type
_entity.pdbx_description
1 polymer ?
#
loop_
_entity_poly.entity_id
_entity_poly.type
_entity_poly.pdbx_seq_one_letter_code
_entity_poly.pdbx_strand_id
1 'polypeptide(L)'
;MLMTWKWEHLADKQCIEHALTMWKDWRMSKRETYTDELAIVGTMYVISHMKLRKHQVSLLLDFFDEYLYLLGSGEDHAEEFYKTIMRM
;
A
#
# COMPACT_ATOMS: atom_id res chain seq x y z
N MET A 1 12.61 2.56 -6.83
CA MET A 1 12.74 3.36 -8.08
C MET A 1 11.60 4.36 -8.17
N LEU A 2 11.85 5.66 -7.99
CA LEU A 2 10.81 6.71 -7.99
C LEU A 2 10.39 7.19 -9.40
N MET A 3 11.17 6.89 -10.45
CA MET A 3 10.92 7.43 -11.80
C MET A 3 9.87 6.64 -12.60
N THR A 4 9.64 5.36 -12.30
CA THR A 4 8.65 4.52 -12.99
C THR A 4 7.21 4.86 -12.63
N TRP A 5 6.95 5.44 -11.45
CA TRP A 5 5.59 5.74 -10.98
C TRP A 5 4.92 6.97 -11.65
N LYS A 6 5.68 7.78 -12.40
CA LYS A 6 5.27 9.14 -12.76
C LYS A 6 4.15 9.24 -13.80
N TRP A 7 3.95 8.26 -14.67
CA TRP A 7 3.05 8.43 -15.83
C TRP A 7 2.01 7.31 -16.02
N GLU A 8 2.28 6.08 -15.60
CA GLU A 8 1.34 4.95 -15.82
C GLU A 8 0.26 4.82 -14.75
N HIS A 9 0.45 5.36 -13.54
CA HIS A 9 -0.43 5.07 -12.39
C HIS A 9 -1.38 6.20 -11.99
N LEU A 10 -1.46 7.28 -12.76
CA LEU A 10 -2.41 8.37 -12.50
C LEU A 10 -3.87 7.87 -12.46
N ALA A 11 -4.20 6.87 -13.28
CA ALA A 11 -5.53 6.24 -13.31
C ALA A 11 -5.80 5.33 -12.10
N ASP A 12 -4.75 4.78 -11.47
CA ASP A 12 -4.87 3.81 -10.38
C ASP A 12 -4.59 4.41 -8.99
N LYS A 13 -4.42 5.73 -8.89
CA LYS A 13 -4.27 6.42 -7.59
C LYS A 13 -5.41 6.11 -6.61
N GLN A 14 -6.65 6.11 -7.12
CA GLN A 14 -7.82 5.73 -6.31
C GLN A 14 -7.77 4.27 -5.86
N CYS A 15 -7.16 3.38 -6.67
CA CYS A 15 -6.95 2.00 -6.29
C CYS A 15 -5.93 1.89 -5.14
N ILE A 16 -4.83 2.63 -5.21
CA ILE A 16 -3.81 2.69 -4.15
C ILE A 16 -4.39 3.27 -2.86
N GLU A 17 -5.11 4.39 -2.95
CA GLU A 17 -5.74 5.06 -1.80
C GLU A 17 -6.77 4.15 -1.11
N HIS A 18 -7.63 3.49 -1.88
CA HIS A 18 -8.61 2.55 -1.34
C HIS A 18 -7.92 1.33 -0.71
N ALA A 19 -6.91 0.78 -1.37
CA ALA A 19 -6.13 -0.34 -0.86
C ALA A 19 -5.44 0.01 0.47
N LEU A 20 -4.79 1.17 0.54
CA LEU A 20 -4.09 1.62 1.75
C LEU A 20 -5.07 1.89 2.89
N THR A 21 -6.21 2.53 2.61
CA THR A 21 -7.27 2.75 3.61
C THR A 21 -7.77 1.43 4.18
N MET A 22 -8.09 0.47 3.31
CA MET A 22 -8.55 -0.85 3.73
C MET A 22 -7.48 -1.60 4.56
N TRP A 23 -6.21 -1.49 4.18
CA TRP A 23 -5.11 -2.08 4.93
C TRP A 23 -4.99 -1.48 6.34
N LYS A 24 -5.05 -0.14 6.44
CA LYS A 24 -4.98 0.58 7.72
C LYS A 24 -6.17 0.21 8.62
N ASP A 25 -7.39 0.19 8.08
CA ASP A 25 -8.60 -0.21 8.81
C ASP A 25 -8.51 -1.65 9.32
N TRP A 26 -8.06 -2.56 8.44
CA TRP A 26 -7.84 -3.95 8.81
C TRP A 26 -6.80 -4.07 9.92
N ARG A 27 -5.65 -3.39 9.82
CA ARG A 27 -4.60 -3.40 10.85
C ARG A 27 -5.13 -2.90 12.19
N MET A 28 -5.87 -1.79 12.20
CA MET A 28 -6.48 -1.24 13.41
C MET A 28 -7.47 -2.22 14.07
N SER A 29 -8.16 -3.03 13.27
CA SER A 29 -9.11 -4.05 13.79
C SER A 29 -8.44 -5.20 14.54
N LYS A 30 -7.15 -5.49 14.27
CA LYS A 30 -6.45 -6.65 14.84
C LYS A 30 -5.98 -6.46 16.27
N ARG A 31 -5.86 -5.21 16.77
CA ARG A 31 -5.38 -4.90 18.13
C ARG A 31 -4.06 -5.62 18.50
N GLU A 32 -3.25 -5.95 17.50
CA GLU A 32 -1.96 -6.62 17.65
C GLU A 32 -0.81 -5.63 17.41
N THR A 33 0.35 -5.91 18.01
CA THR A 33 1.57 -5.17 17.72
C THR A 33 1.97 -5.40 16.27
N TYR A 34 2.47 -4.35 15.61
CA TYR A 34 2.93 -4.47 14.23
C TYR A 34 4.07 -5.50 14.10
N THR A 35 3.93 -6.42 13.14
CA THR A 35 4.96 -7.38 12.73
C THR A 35 4.96 -7.48 11.21
N ASP A 36 6.08 -7.92 10.64
CA ASP A 36 6.19 -8.14 9.19
C ASP A 36 5.19 -9.21 8.71
N GLU A 37 4.95 -10.24 9.51
CA GLU A 37 3.93 -11.26 9.24
C GLU A 37 2.52 -10.65 9.17
N LEU A 38 2.18 -9.78 10.15
CA LEU A 38 0.89 -9.09 10.16
C LEU A 38 0.73 -8.18 8.93
N ALA A 39 1.81 -7.52 8.53
CA ALA A 39 1.83 -6.66 7.36
C ALA A 39 1.57 -7.44 6.06
N ILE A 40 2.23 -8.60 5.89
CA ILE A 40 2.01 -9.51 4.76
C ILE A 40 0.57 -10.02 4.72
N VAL A 41 0.03 -10.46 5.86
CA VAL A 41 -1.37 -10.92 5.94
C VAL A 41 -2.34 -9.79 5.60
N GLY A 42 -2.06 -8.57 6.05
CA GLY A 42 -2.84 -7.39 5.69
C GLY A 42 -2.84 -7.11 4.19
N THR A 43 -1.68 -7.22 3.53
CA THR A 43 -1.57 -7.05 2.06
C THR A 43 -2.37 -8.11 1.32
N MET A 44 -2.27 -9.37 1.74
CA MET A 44 -3.07 -10.47 1.16
C MET A 44 -4.57 -10.24 1.36
N TYR A 45 -4.98 -9.77 2.53
CA TYR A 45 -6.37 -9.43 2.83
C TYR A 45 -6.89 -8.37 1.86
N VAL A 46 -6.15 -7.29 1.62
CA VAL A 46 -6.56 -6.25 0.67
C VAL A 46 -6.70 -6.81 -0.75
N ILE A 47 -5.71 -7.56 -1.22
CA ILE A 47 -5.72 -8.13 -2.57
C ILE A 47 -6.91 -9.08 -2.77
N SER A 48 -7.25 -9.88 -1.76
CA SER A 48 -8.37 -10.83 -1.85
C SER A 48 -9.75 -10.19 -1.73
N HIS A 49 -9.86 -9.02 -1.11
CA HIS A 49 -11.15 -8.34 -0.86
C HIS A 49 -11.46 -7.23 -1.86
N MET A 50 -10.48 -6.78 -2.64
CA MET A 50 -10.69 -5.80 -3.70
C MET A 50 -10.95 -6.48 -5.06
N LYS A 51 -11.86 -5.91 -5.86
CA LYS A 51 -12.04 -6.31 -7.27
C LYS A 51 -10.96 -5.65 -8.14
N LEU A 52 -9.81 -6.32 -8.24
CA LEU A 52 -8.63 -5.80 -8.94
C LEU A 52 -8.47 -6.42 -10.33
N ARG A 53 -7.98 -5.63 -11.28
CA ARG A 53 -7.46 -6.13 -12.56
C ARG A 53 -6.05 -6.69 -12.35
N LYS A 54 -5.59 -7.57 -13.24
CA LYS A 54 -4.25 -8.19 -13.14
C LYS A 54 -3.12 -7.17 -12.96
N HIS A 55 -3.15 -6.04 -13.68
CA HIS A 55 -2.14 -4.99 -13.52
C HIS A 55 -2.26 -4.26 -12.16
N GLN A 56 -3.47 -4.09 -11.64
CA GLN A 56 -3.69 -3.47 -10.32
C GLN A 56 -3.20 -4.36 -9.18
N VAL A 57 -3.28 -5.69 -9.32
CA VAL A 57 -2.68 -6.60 -8.35
C VAL A 57 -1.15 -6.43 -8.31
N SER A 58 -0.49 -6.39 -9.48
CA SER A 58 0.96 -6.13 -9.54
C SER A 58 1.31 -4.79 -8.94
N LEU A 59 0.57 -3.74 -9.31
CA LEU A 59 0.74 -2.39 -8.80
C LEU A 59 0.64 -2.32 -7.27
N LEU A 60 -0.36 -2.98 -6.68
CA LEU A 60 -0.55 -2.97 -5.24
C LEU A 60 0.53 -3.77 -4.53
N LEU A 61 0.99 -4.89 -5.10
CA LEU A 61 2.11 -5.64 -4.55
C LEU A 61 3.38 -4.78 -4.51
N ASP A 62 3.73 -4.13 -5.63
CA ASP A 62 4.90 -3.25 -5.70
C ASP A 62 4.76 -2.03 -4.76
N PHE A 63 3.54 -1.49 -4.64
CA PHE A 63 3.26 -0.40 -3.71
C PHE A 63 3.43 -0.83 -2.25
N PHE A 64 2.84 -1.95 -1.84
CA PHE A 64 2.89 -2.41 -0.46
C PHE A 64 4.29 -2.89 -0.08
N ASP A 65 5.07 -3.47 -0.99
CA ASP A 65 6.46 -3.86 -0.72
C ASP A 65 7.29 -2.65 -0.27
N GLU A 66 7.27 -1.56 -1.05
CA GLU A 66 7.99 -0.32 -0.73
C GLU A 66 7.36 0.41 0.47
N TYR A 67 6.03 0.51 0.53
CA TYR A 67 5.34 1.19 1.63
C TYR A 67 5.64 0.54 2.99
N LEU A 68 5.60 -0.80 3.06
CA LEU A 68 5.84 -1.55 4.30
C LEU A 68 7.32 -1.54 4.69
N TYR A 69 8.22 -1.60 3.71
CA TYR A 69 9.66 -1.42 3.95
C TYR A 69 9.94 -0.06 4.61
N LEU A 70 9.36 1.02 4.08
CA LEU A 70 9.49 2.36 4.65
C LEU A 70 8.78 2.48 6.00
N LEU A 71 7.65 1.81 6.19
CA LEU A 71 6.93 1.79 7.46
C LEU A 71 7.76 1.17 8.58
N GLY A 72 8.54 0.12 8.26
CA GLY A 72 9.51 -0.47 9.19
C GLY A 72 10.64 0.48 9.61
N SER A 73 10.94 1.48 8.77
CA SER A 73 11.92 2.54 9.07
C SER A 73 11.30 3.76 9.79
N GLY A 74 9.97 3.88 9.79
CA GLY A 74 9.22 4.95 10.45
C GLY A 74 7.96 5.35 9.68
N GLU A 75 6.90 5.76 10.41
CA GLU A 75 5.63 6.16 9.80
C GLU A 75 5.76 7.36 8.86
N ASP A 76 6.65 8.31 9.20
CA ASP A 76 6.88 9.52 8.40
C ASP A 76 7.42 9.19 7.01
N HIS A 77 8.31 8.20 6.89
CA HIS A 77 8.87 7.77 5.61
C HIS A 77 7.82 7.12 4.70
N ALA A 78 6.98 6.26 5.27
CA ALA A 78 5.88 5.62 4.54
C ALA A 78 4.85 6.66 4.06
N GLU A 79 4.54 7.65 4.91
CA GLU A 79 3.60 8.71 4.59
C GLU A 79 4.15 9.68 3.52
N GLU A 80 5.43 10.03 3.57
CA GLU A 80 6.10 10.85 2.54
C GLU A 80 6.09 10.14 1.17
N PHE A 81 6.37 8.84 1.15
CA PHE A 81 6.27 8.02 -0.06
C PHE A 81 4.85 8.00 -0.62
N TYR A 82 3.85 7.74 0.22
CA TYR A 82 2.45 7.76 -0.18
C TYR A 82 2.05 9.11 -0.78
N LYS A 83 2.36 10.23 -0.10
CA LYS A 83 2.11 11.58 -0.61
C LYS A 83 2.79 11.85 -1.94
N THR A 84 4.03 11.39 -2.10
CA THR A 84 4.77 11.51 -3.36
C THR A 84 4.07 10.78 -4.52
N ILE A 85 3.58 9.56 -4.29
CA ILE A 85 2.77 8.82 -5.28
C ILE A 85 1.47 9.57 -5.60
N MET A 86 0.79 10.05 -4.57
CA MET A 86 -0.46 10.79 -4.72
C MET A 86 -0.26 12.18 -5.35
N ARG A 87 0.96 12.71 -5.34
CA ARG A 87 1.31 14.11 -5.67
C ARG A 87 0.56 15.11 -4.77
N MET A 88 0.52 14.80 -3.47
CA MET A 88 0.00 15.65 -2.39
C MET A 88 1.17 16.32 -1.67
#